data_AF-A0A6P1VPB8-F1
#
_entry.id   AF-A0A6P1VPB8-F1
#
_cell.length_a   1.000
_cell.length_b   1.000
_cell.length_c   1.000
_cell.angle_alpha   90.00
_cell.angle_beta   90.00
_cell.angle_gamma   90.00
#
_symmetry.space_group_name_H-M   'P 1'
#
loop_
_entity.id
_entity.type
_entity.pdbx_description
1 polymer ?
#
loop_
_entity_poly.entity_id
_entity_poly.type
_entity_poly.pdbx_seq_one_letter_code
_entity_poly.pdbx_strand_id
1 'polypeptide(L)' 'MTAYTQQLEEFIQDVLITIHANIRDLEEKKSFADPEEHDYIDGRLFSYIEMMAVLRASARDAGIDPAAIGL' A
#
# COMPACT_ATOMS: atom_id res chain seq x y z
N MET A 1 -21.99 -14.16 -12.15
CA MET A 1 -21.02 -13.07 -12.39
C MET A 1 -20.60 -12.34 -11.11
N THR A 2 -21.40 -12.33 -10.05
CA THR A 2 -21.11 -11.62 -8.79
C THR A 2 -19.95 -12.19 -7.98
N ALA A 3 -19.77 -13.51 -7.95
CA ALA A 3 -18.72 -14.16 -7.16
C ALA A 3 -17.30 -13.79 -7.61
N TYR A 4 -17.08 -13.58 -8.92
CA TYR A 4 -15.77 -13.19 -9.45
C TYR A 4 -15.40 -11.76 -9.05
N THR A 5 -16.38 -10.84 -9.11
CA THR A 5 -16.19 -9.46 -8.68
C THR A 5 -15.86 -9.39 -7.19
N GLN A 6 -16.57 -10.16 -6.36
CA GLN A 6 -16.29 -10.21 -4.92
C GLN A 6 -14.88 -10.76 -4.62
N GLN A 7 -14.46 -11.85 -5.27
CA GLN A 7 -13.11 -12.40 -5.10
C GLN A 7 -12.02 -11.42 -5.52
N LEU A 8 -12.27 -10.62 -6.57
CA LEU A 8 -11.35 -9.59 -7.02
C LEU A 8 -11.27 -8.42 -6.02
N GLU A 9 -12.40 -8.00 -5.46
CA GLU A 9 -12.45 -6.97 -4.41
C GLU A 9 -11.71 -7.42 -3.15
N GLU A 10 -11.95 -8.64 -2.67
CA GLU A 10 -11.25 -9.24 -1.53
C GLU A 10 -9.74 -9.30 -1.79
N PHE A 11 -9.33 -9.75 -2.99
CA PHE A 11 -7.92 -9.76 -3.39
C PHE A 11 -7.29 -8.36 -3.37
N ILE A 12 -7.96 -7.35 -3.92
CA ILE A 12 -7.45 -5.97 -3.90
C ILE A 12 -7.32 -5.46 -2.47
N GLN A 13 -8.32 -5.72 -1.62
CA GLN A 13 -8.27 -5.32 -0.20
C GLN A 13 -7.12 -5.99 0.54
N ASP A 14 -6.89 -7.29 0.34
CA ASP A 14 -5.78 -8.01 0.97
C ASP A 14 -4.41 -7.44 0.56
N VAL A 15 -4.25 -7.07 -0.72
CA VAL A 15 -3.03 -6.41 -1.22
C VAL A 15 -2.83 -5.06 -0.53
N LEU A 16 -3.87 -4.24 -0.44
CA LEU A 16 -3.79 -2.92 0.19
C LEU A 16 -3.51 -3.02 1.69
N ILE A 17 -4.19 -3.93 2.40
CA ILE A 17 -3.93 -4.22 3.82
C ILE A 17 -2.47 -4.61 4.01
N THR A 18 -1.93 -5.47 3.16
CA THR A 18 -0.54 -5.91 3.25
C THR A 18 0.44 -4.75 3.04
N ILE A 19 0.18 -3.86 2.07
CA ILE A 19 1.02 -2.67 1.84
C ILE A 19 0.98 -1.74 3.07
N HIS A 20 -0.21 -1.42 3.57
CA HIS A 20 -0.37 -0.56 4.75
C HIS A 20 0.29 -1.14 6.00
N ALA A 21 0.18 -2.46 6.20
CA ALA A 21 0.86 -3.15 7.30
C ALA A 21 2.39 -3.04 7.18
N ASN A 22 2.95 -3.26 5.98
CA ASN A 22 4.39 -3.11 5.77
C ASN A 22 4.89 -1.68 5.99
N ILE A 23 4.12 -0.67 5.56
CA ILE A 23 4.46 0.74 5.83
C ILE A 23 4.52 0.98 7.34
N ARG A 24 3.47 0.60 8.06
CA ARG A 24 3.39 0.77 9.51
C ARG A 24 4.54 0.05 10.22
N ASP A 25 4.81 -1.20 9.87
CA ASP A 25 5.88 -1.99 10.49
C ASP A 25 7.26 -1.36 10.23
N LEU A 26 7.49 -0.78 9.06
CA LEU A 26 8.73 -0.08 8.72
C LEU A 26 8.86 1.25 9.48
N GLU A 27 7.78 2.02 9.62
CA GLU A 27 7.76 3.24 10.43
C GLU A 27 8.04 2.93 11.90
N GLU A 28 7.41 1.88 12.45
CA GLU A 28 7.70 1.39 13.80
C GLU A 28 9.17 0.93 13.89
N LYS A 29 9.67 0.14 12.93
CA LYS A 29 11.08 -0.30 12.90
C LYS A 29 12.06 0.87 12.90
N LYS A 30 11.80 1.92 12.13
CA LYS A 30 12.67 3.10 12.04
C LYS A 30 12.90 3.75 13.39
N SER A 31 11.92 3.71 14.30
CA SER A 31 11.99 4.36 15.60
C SER A 31 13.05 3.78 16.55
N PHE A 32 13.46 2.53 16.32
CA PHE A 32 14.45 1.83 17.15
C PHE A 32 15.63 1.25 16.35
N ALA A 33 15.66 1.45 15.03
CA ALA A 33 16.73 0.99 14.16
C ALA A 33 18.02 1.83 14.35
N ASP A 34 19.17 1.17 14.20
CA ASP A 34 20.45 1.86 14.19
C ASP A 34 20.53 2.83 12.99
N PRO A 35 21.25 3.96 13.09
CA PRO A 35 21.32 4.94 12.01
C PRO A 35 21.77 4.37 10.66
N GLU A 36 22.60 3.33 10.67
CA GLU A 36 23.06 2.62 9.47
C GLU A 36 21.96 1.84 8.74
N GLU A 37 20.85 1.49 9.41
CA GLU A 37 19.69 0.83 8.81
C GLU A 37 18.66 1.83 8.22
N HIS A 38 18.77 3.12 8.55
CA HIS A 38 17.74 4.12 8.19
C HIS A 38 17.59 4.28 6.69
N ASP A 39 18.68 4.35 5.93
CA ASP A 39 18.65 4.49 4.48
C ASP A 39 17.90 3.33 3.80
N TYR A 40 18.10 2.10 4.30
CA TYR A 40 17.40 0.92 3.80
C TYR A 40 15.90 0.98 4.11
N ILE A 41 15.53 1.36 5.34
CA ILE A 41 14.14 1.49 5.76
C ILE A 41 13.44 2.59 4.96
N ASP A 42 14.10 3.74 4.77
CA ASP A 42 13.57 4.86 4.00
C ASP A 42 13.39 4.52 2.53
N GLY A 43 14.32 3.78 1.93
CA GLY A 43 14.17 3.27 0.57
C GLY A 43 12.95 2.33 0.41
N ARG A 44 12.67 1.48 1.41
CA ARG A 44 11.48 0.63 1.39
C ARG A 44 10.19 1.41 1.60
N LEU A 45 10.17 2.34 2.56
CA LEU A 45 9.01 3.22 2.80
C LEU A 45 8.68 4.02 1.54
N PHE A 46 9.68 4.64 0.91
CA PHE A 46 9.53 5.36 -0.35
C PHE A 46 8.87 4.47 -1.42
N SER A 47 9.36 3.24 -1.58
CA SER A 47 8.83 2.31 -2.58
C SER A 47 7.35 1.97 -2.36
N TYR A 48 6.91 1.77 -1.12
CA TYR A 48 5.50 1.50 -0.83
C TYR A 48 4.62 2.74 -1.04
N ILE A 49 5.11 3.92 -0.67
CA ILE A 49 4.38 5.19 -0.87
C ILE A 49 4.19 5.47 -2.36
N GLU A 50 5.23 5.28 -3.18
CA GLU A 50 5.13 5.43 -4.64
C GLU A 50 4.15 4.42 -5.25
N MET A 51 4.16 3.17 -4.78
CA MET A 51 3.20 2.16 -5.21
C MET A 51 1.75 2.59 -4.91
N MET A 52 1.49 3.11 -3.70
CA MET A 52 0.18 3.65 -3.33
C MET A 52 -0.22 4.84 -4.21
N ALA A 53 0.71 5.73 -4.54
CA ALA A 53 0.47 6.85 -5.43
C ALA A 53 0.07 6.38 -6.85
N VAL A 54 0.76 5.38 -7.39
CA VAL A 54 0.44 4.76 -8.68
C VAL A 54 -0.95 4.12 -8.67
N LEU A 55 -1.27 3.37 -7.61
CA LEU A 55 -2.60 2.74 -7.47
C LEU A 55 -3.71 3.80 -7.41
N ARG A 56 -3.52 4.88 -6.64
CA ARG A 56 -4.48 6.01 -6.59
C ARG A 56 -4.67 6.68 -7.94
N ALA A 57 -3.60 6.93 -8.68
CA ALA A 57 -3.67 7.51 -10.01
C ALA A 57 -4.42 6.58 -10.96
N SER A 58 -4.08 5.29 -10.94
CA SER A 58 -4.71 4.26 -11.79
C SER A 58 -6.21 4.11 -11.49
N ALA A 59 -6.61 4.15 -10.21
CA ALA A 59 -8.01 4.11 -9.81
C ALA A 59 -8.79 5.33 -10.35
N ARG A 60 -8.22 6.54 -10.26
CA ARG A 60 -8.82 7.75 -10.83
C ARG A 60 -8.98 7.66 -12.34
N ASP A 61 -7.96 7.19 -13.05
CA ASP A 61 -7.99 7.01 -14.50
C ASP A 61 -9.04 5.96 -14.93
N ALA A 62 -9.29 4.96 -14.08
CA ALA A 62 -10.35 3.98 -14.27
C ALA A 62 -11.75 4.46 -13.85
N GLY A 63 -11.88 5.71 -13.35
CA GLY A 63 -13.14 6.26 -12.86
C GLY A 63 -13.60 5.68 -11.52
N ILE A 64 -12.69 5.07 -10.76
CA ILE A 64 -12.93 4.52 -9.43
C ILE A 64 -12.52 5.56 -8.39
N ASP A 65 -13.37 5.83 -7.40
CA ASP A 65 -12.98 6.63 -6.23
C ASP A 65 -11.94 5.86 -5.39
N PRO A 66 -10.68 6.33 -5.28
CA PRO A 66 -9.65 5.63 -4.51
C PRO A 66 -10.05 5.42 -3.04
N ALA A 67 -10.75 6.39 -2.44
CA ALA A 67 -11.16 6.29 -1.05
C ALA A 67 -12.16 5.14 -0.82
N ALA A 68 -13.00 4.83 -1.82
CA ALA A 68 -13.96 3.73 -1.74
C ALA A 68 -13.30 2.34 -1.71
N ILE A 69 -12.03 2.24 -2.14
CA ILE A 69 -11.27 0.98 -2.16
C ILE A 69 -10.10 0.98 -1.16
N GLY A 70 -10.00 1.98 -0.29
CA GLY A 70 -8.96 2.04 0.75
C GLY A 70 -7.59 2.56 0.27
N LEU A 71 -7.58 3.30 -0.84
CA LEU A 71 -6.41 3.97 -1.40
C LEU A 71 -6.32 5.44 -0.98
#